data_AF-A0A7W2AB09-F1
#
_entry.id   AF-A0A7W2AB09-F1
#
_cell.length_a   1.000
_cell.length_b   1.000
_cell.length_c   1.000
_cell.angle_alpha   90.00
_cell.angle_beta   90.00
_cell.angle_gamma   90.00
#
_symmetry.space_group_name_H-M   'P 1'
#
loop_
_entity.id
_entity.type
_entity.pdbx_description
1 polymer ?
#
loop_
_entity_poly.entity_id
_entity_poly.type
_entity_poly.pdbx_seq_one_letter_code
_entity_poly.pdbx_strand_id
1 'polypeptide(L)'
;MEPVITHPWNLNGGDALNLQQNLASKLIQKDRLADLKYVAGVDVAYDEMSDHLFAAVVVLDADSLNFAETAIAEDQAPFPYIHFYRTNPLTYR
;
A
#
# COMPACT_ATOMS: atom_id res chain seq x y z
N MET A 1 6.60 7.31 11.52
CA MET A 1 7.48 6.26 10.96
C MET A 1 8.00 6.74 9.62
N GLU A 2 9.27 6.48 9.29
CA GLU A 2 9.82 6.79 7.96
C GLU A 2 9.82 5.52 7.07
N PRO A 3 9.43 5.61 5.79
CA PRO A 3 9.51 4.49 4.86
C PRO A 3 10.95 4.03 4.59
N VAL A 4 11.19 2.71 4.61
CA VAL A 4 12.51 2.13 4.29
C VAL A 4 12.77 2.09 2.78
N ILE A 5 11.71 1.99 1.98
CA ILE A 5 11.77 1.98 0.52
C ILE A 5 11.05 3.23 0.02
N THR A 6 11.75 4.01 -0.81
CA THR A 6 11.20 5.19 -1.48
C THR A 6 11.45 5.07 -2.98
N HIS A 7 10.48 5.51 -3.77
CA HIS A 7 10.54 5.57 -5.23
C HIS A 7 9.59 6.68 -5.72
N PRO A 8 9.74 7.19 -6.95
CA PRO A 8 8.76 8.09 -7.54
C PRO A 8 7.41 7.37 -7.73
N TRP A 9 6.31 8.06 -7.40
CA TRP A 9 4.94 7.53 -7.54
C TRP A 9 4.30 7.86 -8.88
N ASN A 10 4.75 8.94 -9.54
CA ASN A 10 4.29 9.30 -10.88
C ASN A 10 4.96 8.40 -11.94
N LEU A 11 4.34 7.27 -12.23
CA LEU A 11 4.82 6.25 -13.17
C LEU A 11 3.73 5.94 -14.21
N ASN A 12 4.11 5.43 -15.37
CA ASN A 12 3.16 4.73 -16.26
C ASN A 12 3.07 3.24 -15.87
N GLY A 13 2.12 2.51 -16.46
CA GLY A 13 1.91 1.09 -16.15
C GLY A 13 3.12 0.18 -16.42
N GLY A 14 3.92 0.48 -17.46
CA GLY A 14 5.13 -0.27 -17.79
C GLY A 14 6.25 -0.07 -16.76
N ASP A 15 6.48 1.18 -16.36
CA ASP A 15 7.46 1.52 -15.33
C ASP A 15 7.04 0.98 -13.96
N ALA A 16 5.74 1.02 -13.64
CA ALA A 16 5.19 0.41 -12.44
C ALA A 16 5.45 -1.11 -12.41
N LEU A 17 5.26 -1.81 -13.53
CA LEU A 17 5.53 -3.26 -13.63
C LEU A 17 7.02 -3.57 -13.42
N ASN A 18 7.92 -2.80 -14.05
CA ASN A 18 9.36 -2.98 -13.88
C ASN A 18 9.78 -2.75 -12.41
N LEU A 19 9.21 -1.72 -11.76
CA LEU A 19 9.44 -1.45 -10.35
C LEU A 19 8.93 -2.60 -9.47
N GLN A 20 7.72 -3.11 -9.72
CA GLN A 20 7.15 -4.24 -8.98
C GLN A 20 8.04 -5.49 -9.08
N GLN A 21 8.56 -5.81 -10.28
CA GLN A 21 9.50 -6.93 -10.47
C GLN A 21 10.80 -6.73 -9.68
N ASN A 22 11.35 -5.51 -9.68
CA ASN A 22 12.54 -5.18 -8.89
C ASN A 22 12.28 -5.36 -7.39
N LEU A 23 11.16 -4.84 -6.88
CA LEU A 23 10.80 -4.94 -5.46
C LEU A 23 10.47 -6.38 -5.05
N ALA A 24 9.81 -7.16 -5.91
CA ALA A 24 9.51 -8.57 -5.66
C ALA A 24 10.78 -9.40 -5.42
N SER A 25 11.89 -9.07 -6.09
CA SER A 25 13.18 -9.74 -5.87
C SER A 25 13.77 -9.53 -4.47
N LYS A 26 13.27 -8.54 -3.72
CA LYS A 26 13.72 -8.17 -2.36
C LYS A 26 12.83 -8.78 -1.26
N LEU A 27 11.80 -9.53 -1.62
CA LEU A 27 10.88 -10.13 -0.65
C LEU A 27 11.58 -11.18 0.22
N ILE A 28 11.35 -11.08 1.53
CA ILE A 28 11.74 -12.11 2.49
C ILE A 28 10.48 -12.95 2.78
N GLN A 29 10.47 -14.19 2.30
CA GLN A 29 9.30 -15.09 2.40
C GLN A 29 9.26 -15.92 3.69
N LYS A 30 10.30 -15.85 4.52
CA LYS A 30 10.36 -16.55 5.80
C LYS A 30 10.11 -15.53 6.90
N ASP A 31 9.29 -15.90 7.87
CA ASP A 31 9.08 -15.09 9.06
C ASP A 31 10.41 -14.84 9.79
N ARG A 32 10.60 -13.60 10.23
CA ARG A 32 11.76 -13.11 10.98
C ARG A 32 11.34 -12.15 12.09
N LEU A 33 10.05 -12.10 12.41
CA LEU A 33 9.52 -11.24 13.46
C LEU A 33 9.83 -11.85 14.84
N ALA A 34 10.18 -10.99 15.78
CA ALA A 34 10.25 -11.34 17.20
C ALA A 34 8.87 -11.12 17.85
N ASP A 35 8.81 -11.19 19.18
CA ASP A 35 7.59 -10.88 19.93
C ASP A 35 7.05 -9.49 19.53
N LEU A 36 5.80 -9.49 19.06
CA LEU A 36 5.13 -8.30 18.55
C LEU A 36 4.38 -7.62 19.69
N LYS A 37 4.69 -6.35 19.93
CA LYS A 37 3.96 -5.54 20.92
C LYS A 37 2.73 -4.86 20.32
N TYR A 38 2.82 -4.44 19.05
CA TYR A 38 1.76 -3.71 18.37
C TYR A 38 1.49 -4.31 17.00
N VAL A 39 0.22 -4.26 16.59
CA VAL A 39 -0.24 -4.61 15.25
C VAL A 39 -0.99 -3.42 14.66
N ALA A 40 -0.79 -3.15 13.37
CA ALA A 40 -1.48 -2.07 12.67
C ALA A 40 -2.43 -2.65 11.61
N GLY A 41 -3.70 -2.27 11.67
CA GLY A 41 -4.65 -2.41 10.57
C GLY A 41 -4.62 -1.16 9.70
N VAL A 42 -4.65 -1.35 8.38
CA VAL A 42 -4.66 -0.26 7.41
C VAL A 42 -5.78 -0.51 6.41
N ASP A 43 -6.55 0.53 6.11
CA ASP A 43 -7.60 0.49 5.10
C ASP A 43 -7.68 1.82 4.34
N VAL A 44 -8.20 1.77 3.11
CA VAL A 44 -8.39 2.94 2.26
C VAL A 44 -9.79 2.92 1.65
N ALA A 45 -10.56 3.97 1.90
CA ALA A 45 -11.86 4.20 1.29
C ALA A 45 -11.74 5.22 0.15
N TYR A 46 -12.40 4.94 -0.96
CA TYR A 46 -12.51 5.86 -2.10
C TYR A 46 -13.94 6.39 -2.15
N ASP A 47 -14.07 7.68 -2.47
CA ASP A 47 -15.37 8.25 -2.82
C ASP A 47 -15.77 7.77 -4.23
N GLU A 48 -17.01 7.29 -4.40
CA GLU A 48 -17.44 6.75 -5.70
C GLU A 48 -17.73 7.85 -6.73
N MET A 49 -17.91 9.10 -6.28
CA MET A 49 -18.34 10.22 -7.10
C MET A 49 -17.22 11.22 -7.40
N SER A 50 -16.03 11.02 -6.83
CA SER A 50 -14.88 11.91 -6.95
C SER A 50 -13.57 11.13 -6.80
N ASP A 51 -12.44 11.76 -7.12
CA ASP A 51 -11.13 11.14 -6.94
C ASP A 51 -10.63 11.19 -5.49
N HIS A 52 -11.46 11.58 -4.53
CA HIS A 52 -11.06 11.66 -3.11
C HIS A 52 -10.90 10.27 -2.50
N LEU A 53 -9.89 10.14 -1.64
CA LEU A 53 -9.63 8.94 -0.86
C LEU A 53 -9.25 9.29 0.58
N PHE A 54 -9.57 8.38 1.48
CA PHE A 54 -9.21 8.42 2.90
C PHE A 54 -8.48 7.14 3.26
N ALA A 55 -7.24 7.26 3.72
CA ALA A 55 -6.48 6.17 4.30
C ALA A 55 -6.51 6.27 5.82
N ALA A 56 -6.80 5.16 6.49
CA ALA A 56 -6.80 5.09 7.95
C ALA A 56 -5.85 4.00 8.43
N VAL A 57 -5.14 4.29 9.52
CA VAL A 57 -4.32 3.33 10.26
C VAL A 57 -4.80 3.26 11.70
N VAL A 58 -4.96 2.05 12.21
CA VAL A 58 -5.28 1.77 13.61
C VAL A 58 -4.21 0.87 14.19
N VAL A 59 -3.54 1.31 15.24
CA VAL A 59 -2.55 0.54 15.98
C VAL A 59 -3.18 -0.02 17.24
N LEU A 60 -3.05 -1.33 17.43
CA LEU A 60 -3.52 -2.06 18.59
C LEU A 60 -2.34 -2.68 19.35
N ASP A 61 -2.46 -2.80 20.66
CA ASP A 61 -1.63 -3.74 21.43
C ASP A 61 -1.92 -5.18 20.95
N ALA A 62 -0.88 -5.93 20.62
CA ALA A 62 -1.03 -7.21 19.93
C ALA A 62 -1.66 -8.30 20.80
N ASP A 63 -1.44 -8.26 22.12
CA ASP A 63 -1.96 -9.27 23.05
C ASP A 63 -3.42 -8.97 23.44
N SER A 64 -3.71 -7.72 23.77
CA SER A 64 -5.01 -7.32 24.32
C SER A 64 -6.00 -6.80 23.28
N LEU A 65 -5.52 -6.45 22.08
CA LEU A 65 -6.28 -5.77 21.01
C LEU A 65 -6.86 -4.40 21.42
N ASN A 66 -6.37 -3.82 22.51
CA ASN A 66 -6.75 -2.48 22.92
C ASN A 66 -6.14 -1.44 21.97
N PHE A 67 -6.87 -0.35 21.74
CA PHE A 67 -6.41 0.76 20.93
C PHE A 67 -5.16 1.43 21.53
N ALA A 68 -4.13 1.59 20.71
CA ALA A 68 -2.93 2.35 21.04
C ALA A 68 -2.91 3.72 20.32
N GLU A 69 -3.20 3.75 19.02
CA GLU A 69 -3.12 4.97 18.21
C GLU A 69 -3.98 4.87 16.94
N THR A 70 -4.39 6.01 16.38
CA THR A 70 -4.99 6.10 15.05
C THR A 70 -4.43 7.29 14.26
N ALA A 71 -4.38 7.15 12.94
CA ALA A 71 -4.05 8.23 12.02
C ALA A 71 -4.90 8.14 10.76
N ILE A 72 -5.25 9.30 10.19
CA ILE A 72 -6.01 9.40 8.94
C ILE A 72 -5.25 10.33 7.99
N ALA A 73 -5.21 9.97 6.72
CA ALA A 73 -4.74 10.82 5.63
C ALA A 73 -5.84 10.93 4.57
N GLU A 74 -6.02 12.12 4.03
CA GLU A 74 -6.92 12.41 2.92
C GLU A 74 -6.09 12.87 1.72
N ASP A 75 -6.42 12.37 0.53
CA ASP A 75 -5.77 12.79 -0.72
C ASP A 75 -6.71 12.56 -1.92
N GLN A 76 -6.20 12.86 -3.12
CA GLN A 76 -6.82 12.49 -4.39
C GLN A 76 -6.04 11.35 -5.04
N ALA A 77 -6.74 10.39 -5.67
CA ALA A 77 -6.14 9.26 -6.35
C ALA A 77 -5.34 9.71 -7.60
N PRO A 78 -3.99 9.71 -7.59
CA PRO A 78 -3.21 10.26 -8.71
C PRO A 78 -2.99 9.23 -9.82
N PHE A 79 -3.33 7.97 -9.57
CA PHE A 79 -3.06 6.84 -10.45
C PHE A 79 -4.34 6.01 -10.61
N PRO A 80 -4.73 5.64 -11.84
CA PRO A 80 -5.97 4.91 -12.08
C PRO A 80 -5.92 3.50 -11.49
N TYR A 81 -7.08 3.01 -11.06
CA TYR A 81 -7.22 1.64 -10.59
C TYR A 81 -7.13 0.65 -11.77
N ILE A 82 -5.94 0.06 -11.96
CA ILE A 82 -5.66 -0.90 -13.04
C ILE A 82 -5.60 -2.31 -12.46
N HIS A 83 -6.52 -3.15 -12.93
CA HIS A 83 -6.54 -4.58 -12.67
C HIS A 83 -5.50 -5.34 -13.52
N PHE A 84 -4.46 -5.91 -12.90
CA PHE A 84 -3.40 -6.65 -13.61
C PHE A 84 -3.77 -8.10 -13.99
N TYR A 85 -5.03 -8.50 -13.89
CA TYR A 85 -5.46 -9.82 -14.37
C TYR A 85 -5.74 -9.76 -15.87
N ARG A 86 -4.77 -10.24 -16.66
CA ARG A 86 -4.99 -10.80 -18.01
C ARG A 86 -5.30 -9.79 -19.11
N THR A 87 -4.39 -8.84 -19.37
CA THR A 87 -4.28 -8.23 -20.72
C THR A 87 -2.82 -8.18 -21.16
N ASN A 88 -2.59 -8.42 -22.44
CA ASN A 88 -1.30 -8.36 -23.11
C ASN A 88 -0.60 -7.02 -22.76
N PRO A 89 0.68 -6.97 -22.36
CA PRO A 89 1.38 -5.74 -21.93
C PRO A 89 1.53 -4.63 -22.98
N LEU A 90 0.79 -4.69 -24.10
CA LEU A 90 0.83 -3.73 -25.21
C LEU A 90 -0.33 -2.73 -25.26
N THR A 91 -1.30 -2.77 -24.34
CA THR A 91 -2.51 -1.91 -24.42
C THR A 91 -2.56 -0.68 -23.50
N TYR A 92 -1.44 -0.27 -22.90
CA TYR A 92 -1.32 1.08 -22.34
C TYR A 92 -0.24 1.84 -23.11
N ARG A 93 -0.61 2.36 -24.29
CA ARG A 93 0.11 3.42 -25.00
C ARG A 93 -0.72 4.68 -24.97
#